data_AF-A0A4R5NSW1-F1
#
_entry.id   AF-A0A4R5NSW1-F1
#
_cell.length_a   1.000
_cell.length_b   1.000
_cell.length_c   1.000
_cell.angle_alpha   90.00
_cell.angle_beta   90.00
_cell.angle_gamma   90.00
#
_symmetry.space_group_name_H-M   'P 1'
#
loop_
_entity.id
_entity.type
_entity.pdbx_description
1 polymer ?
#
loop_
_entity_poly.entity_id
_entity_poly.type
_entity_poly.pdbx_seq_one_letter_code
_entity_poly.pdbx_strand_id
1 'polypeptide(L)'
;MKKEEKQTIFWAIISLVVFLAVTWLMTLPFMALKAPATTGEALQVTWIAIAFYAATLILAALRVKISYYLLAVVIAIYSVGFVGMISTMFLNSDATILVKLFVSAVAAFGIVVNVYWYILAFRLRAVLQHDTFQRRINKQKGLRR
;
A
#
# COMPACT_ATOMS: atom_id res chain seq x y z
N MET A 1 -17.71 -5.10 10.43
CA MET A 1 -16.25 -5.31 10.29
C MET A 1 -15.61 -5.21 11.66
N LYS A 2 -14.64 -6.08 11.96
CA LYS A 2 -13.85 -6.00 13.20
C LYS A 2 -13.00 -4.72 13.20
N LYS A 3 -12.57 -4.27 14.38
CA LYS A 3 -11.72 -3.08 14.53
C LYS A 3 -10.43 -3.19 13.70
N GLU A 4 -9.82 -4.38 13.68
CA GLU A 4 -8.60 -4.67 12.92
C GLU A 4 -8.82 -4.56 11.40
N GLU A 5 -9.97 -5.01 10.89
CA GLU A 5 -10.30 -4.88 9.46
C GLU A 5 -10.43 -3.41 9.06
N LYS A 6 -11.12 -2.59 9.89
CA LYS A 6 -11.25 -1.14 9.64
C LYS A 6 -9.90 -0.44 9.63
N GLN A 7 -9.04 -0.78 10.59
CA GLN A 7 -7.68 -0.23 10.65
C GLN A 7 -6.86 -0.64 9.42
N THR A 8 -6.92 -1.92 9.02
CA THR A 8 -6.21 -2.41 7.83
C THR A 8 -6.67 -1.68 6.57
N ILE A 9 -7.98 -1.47 6.38
CA ILE A 9 -8.49 -0.69 5.23
C ILE A 9 -8.05 0.77 5.30
N PHE A 10 -8.16 1.40 6.47
CA PHE A 10 -7.77 2.80 6.65
C PHE A 10 -6.29 3.04 6.31
N TRP A 11 -5.39 2.17 6.79
CA TRP A 11 -3.97 2.27 6.49
C TRP A 11 -3.63 1.95 5.03
N ALA A 12 -4.42 1.12 4.35
CA ALA A 12 -4.29 0.91 2.91
C ALA A 12 -4.63 2.19 2.12
N ILE A 13 -5.66 2.93 2.55
CA ILE A 13 -6.02 4.22 1.95
C ILE A 13 -4.92 5.25 2.18
N ILE A 14 -4.35 5.32 3.40
CA ILE A 14 -3.20 6.20 3.67
C ILE A 14 -2.02 5.83 2.77
N SER A 15 -1.70 4.55 2.63
CA SER A 15 -0.65 4.07 1.71
C SER A 15 -0.88 4.57 0.28
N LEU A 16 -2.09 4.42 -0.24
CA LEU A 16 -2.45 4.93 -1.57
C LEU A 16 -2.24 6.44 -1.66
N VAL A 17 -2.76 7.22 -0.71
CA VAL A 17 -2.64 8.68 -0.73
C VAL A 17 -1.17 9.12 -0.70
N VAL A 18 -0.34 8.50 0.14
CA VAL A 18 1.09 8.80 0.18
C VAL A 18 1.77 8.44 -1.14
N PHE A 19 1.45 7.27 -1.71
CA PHE A 19 2.00 6.87 -3.00
C PHE A 19 1.64 7.85 -4.13
N LEU A 20 0.38 8.27 -4.19
CA LEU A 20 -0.07 9.28 -5.16
C LEU A 20 0.64 10.61 -4.92
N ALA A 21 0.71 11.08 -3.67
CA ALA A 21 1.38 12.34 -3.35
C ALA A 21 2.85 12.36 -3.82
N VAL A 22 3.61 11.28 -3.58
CA VAL A 22 5.00 11.20 -4.04
C VAL A 22 5.08 11.07 -5.56
N THR A 23 4.16 10.32 -6.19
CA THR A 23 4.11 10.20 -7.66
C THR A 23 3.94 11.56 -8.33
N TRP A 24 3.04 12.39 -7.81
CA TRP A 24 2.82 13.75 -8.31
C TRP A 24 3.93 14.72 -7.90
N LEU A 25 4.59 14.51 -6.75
CA LEU A 25 5.76 15.28 -6.37
C LEU A 25 6.89 15.14 -7.41
N MET A 26 7.06 13.95 -7.99
CA MET A 26 8.09 13.64 -8.99
C MET A 26 7.87 14.32 -10.35
N THR A 27 6.70 14.89 -10.64
CA THR A 27 6.46 15.64 -11.89
C THR A 27 6.87 17.11 -11.80
N LEU A 28 7.16 17.58 -10.58
CA LEU A 28 7.43 19.00 -10.34
C LEU A 28 8.81 19.39 -10.87
N PRO A 29 8.95 20.58 -11.50
CA PRO A 29 10.19 20.98 -12.18
C PRO A 29 11.38 21.13 -11.23
N PHE A 30 11.14 21.45 -9.96
CA PHE A 30 12.20 21.57 -8.95
C PHE A 30 12.78 20.23 -8.50
N MET A 31 12.23 19.10 -8.95
CA MET A 31 12.87 17.78 -8.81
C MET A 31 14.13 17.64 -9.68
N ALA A 32 14.31 18.51 -10.70
CA ALA A 32 15.47 18.56 -11.59
C ALA A 32 15.92 17.17 -12.07
N LEU A 33 14.96 16.35 -12.49
CA LEU A 33 15.20 15.00 -12.98
C LEU A 33 15.83 15.05 -14.37
N LYS A 34 16.84 14.20 -14.62
CA LYS A 34 17.51 14.09 -15.94
C LYS A 34 16.55 13.65 -17.04
N ALA A 35 15.59 12.80 -16.69
CA ALA A 35 14.43 12.45 -17.48
C ALA A 35 13.17 12.83 -16.67
N PRO A 36 12.56 14.00 -16.93
CA PRO A 36 11.39 14.44 -16.18
C PRO A 36 10.23 13.46 -16.36
N ALA A 37 9.62 13.05 -15.25
CA ALA A 37 8.38 12.29 -15.29
C ALA A 37 7.30 13.16 -15.95
N THR A 38 6.69 12.66 -17.02
CA THR A 38 5.66 13.43 -17.70
C THR A 38 4.35 13.39 -16.90
N THR A 39 3.55 14.45 -17.01
CA THR A 39 2.21 14.47 -16.39
C THR A 39 1.34 13.30 -16.88
N GLY A 40 1.52 12.88 -18.14
CA GLY A 40 0.81 11.74 -18.72
C GLY A 40 1.17 10.41 -18.04
N GLU A 41 2.46 10.16 -17.81
CA GLU A 41 2.93 8.98 -17.08
C GLU A 41 2.42 8.97 -15.64
N ALA A 42 2.50 10.10 -14.93
CA ALA A 42 2.02 10.21 -13.56
C ALA A 42 0.51 9.97 -13.46
N LEU A 43 -0.27 10.45 -14.44
CA LEU A 43 -1.71 10.21 -14.50
C LEU A 43 -2.04 8.74 -14.79
N GLN A 44 -1.30 8.09 -15.68
CA GLN A 44 -1.43 6.66 -15.95
C GLN A 44 -1.12 5.83 -14.69
N VAL A 45 -0.01 6.11 -14.00
CA VAL A 45 0.36 5.44 -12.75
C VAL A 45 -0.70 5.68 -11.66
N THR A 46 -1.24 6.90 -11.57
CA THR A 46 -2.32 7.25 -10.63
C THR A 46 -3.56 6.38 -10.87
N TRP A 47 -4.01 6.26 -12.13
CA TRP A 47 -5.21 5.47 -12.44
C TRP A 47 -5.00 3.97 -12.20
N ILE A 48 -3.83 3.44 -12.56
CA ILE A 48 -3.47 2.06 -12.27
C ILE A 48 -3.48 1.82 -10.75
N ALA A 49 -2.86 2.70 -9.97
CA ALA A 49 -2.83 2.59 -8.51
C ALA A 49 -4.22 2.63 -7.88
N ILE A 50 -5.05 3.59 -8.29
CA ILE A 50 -6.42 3.67 -7.80
C ILE A 50 -7.19 2.40 -8.16
N ALA A 51 -7.07 1.90 -9.40
CA ALA A 51 -7.77 0.70 -9.84
C ALA A 51 -7.37 -0.55 -9.02
N PHE A 52 -6.07 -0.78 -8.81
CA PHE A 52 -5.58 -1.93 -8.03
C PHE A 52 -5.96 -1.85 -6.55
N TYR A 53 -5.81 -0.68 -5.92
CA TYR A 53 -6.25 -0.50 -4.52
C TYR A 53 -7.76 -0.62 -4.40
N ALA A 54 -8.54 0.05 -5.25
CA ALA A 54 -10.00 0.01 -5.19
C ALA A 54 -10.52 -1.43 -5.40
N ALA A 55 -10.02 -2.15 -6.41
CA ALA A 55 -10.43 -3.53 -6.66
C ALA A 55 -10.16 -4.43 -5.45
N THR A 56 -8.97 -4.34 -4.85
CA THR A 56 -8.62 -5.16 -3.69
C THR A 56 -9.38 -4.77 -2.43
N LEU A 57 -9.66 -3.48 -2.22
CA LEU A 57 -10.49 -2.99 -1.13
C LEU A 57 -11.97 -3.40 -1.27
N ILE A 58 -12.54 -3.34 -2.48
CA ILE A 58 -13.91 -3.81 -2.74
C ILE A 58 -14.00 -5.32 -2.44
N LEU A 59 -13.03 -6.12 -2.90
CA LEU A 59 -13.00 -7.55 -2.60
C LEU A 59 -12.86 -7.82 -1.08
N ALA A 60 -12.12 -6.98 -0.36
CA ALA A 60 -12.00 -7.07 1.09
C ALA A 60 -13.32 -6.73 1.79
N ALA A 61 -14.03 -5.69 1.31
CA ALA A 61 -15.37 -5.33 1.80
C ALA A 61 -16.39 -6.46 1.58
N LEU A 62 -16.29 -7.17 0.44
CA LEU A 62 -17.08 -8.36 0.12
C LEU A 62 -16.63 -9.63 0.90
N ARG A 63 -15.63 -9.51 1.79
CA ARG A 63 -15.07 -10.60 2.61
C ARG A 63 -14.52 -11.78 1.81
N VAL A 64 -14.04 -11.52 0.59
CA VAL A 64 -13.37 -12.54 -0.22
C VAL A 64 -12.01 -12.84 0.40
N LYS A 65 -11.73 -14.11 0.73
CA LYS A 65 -10.49 -14.48 1.46
C LYS A 65 -9.20 -14.07 0.75
N ILE A 66 -9.18 -14.09 -0.58
CA ILE A 66 -7.97 -13.77 -1.36
C ILE A 66 -7.65 -12.26 -1.39
N SER A 67 -8.64 -11.42 -1.09
CA SER A 67 -8.51 -9.95 -1.16
C SER A 67 -7.35 -9.42 -0.33
N TYR A 68 -7.14 -9.94 0.88
CA TYR A 68 -6.07 -9.51 1.77
C TYR A 68 -4.68 -9.86 1.23
N TYR A 69 -4.53 -10.99 0.54
CA TYR A 69 -3.26 -11.36 -0.11
C TYR A 69 -3.01 -10.50 -1.34
N LEU A 70 -4.04 -10.22 -2.14
CA LEU A 70 -3.93 -9.32 -3.28
C LEU A 70 -3.58 -7.89 -2.82
N LEU A 71 -4.24 -7.39 -1.77
CA LEU A 71 -3.94 -6.08 -1.20
C LEU A 71 -2.50 -6.01 -0.67
N ALA A 72 -2.00 -7.09 -0.05
CA ALA A 72 -0.59 -7.17 0.34
C ALA A 72 0.34 -7.07 -0.89
N VAL A 73 0.08 -7.82 -1.97
CA VAL A 73 0.87 -7.73 -3.21
C VAL A 73 0.86 -6.31 -3.78
N VAL A 74 -0.31 -5.66 -3.82
CA VAL A 74 -0.46 -4.27 -4.26
C VAL A 74 0.45 -3.35 -3.43
N ILE A 75 0.40 -3.46 -2.11
CA ILE A 75 1.24 -2.66 -1.20
C ILE A 75 2.73 -2.97 -1.36
N ALA A 76 3.12 -4.23 -1.60
CA ALA A 76 4.51 -4.58 -1.93
C ALA A 76 5.01 -3.85 -3.18
N ILE A 77 4.24 -3.91 -4.27
CA ILE A 77 4.59 -3.28 -5.55
C ILE A 77 4.81 -1.78 -5.36
N TYR A 78 3.91 -1.11 -4.64
CA TYR A 78 4.05 0.33 -4.39
C TYR A 78 5.17 0.68 -3.40
N SER A 79 5.56 -0.25 -2.52
CA SER A 79 6.77 -0.10 -1.70
C SER A 79 8.03 -0.07 -2.57
N VAL A 80 8.11 -0.93 -3.60
CA VAL A 80 9.20 -0.89 -4.59
C VAL A 80 9.18 0.43 -5.35
N GLY A 81 7.99 0.98 -5.64
CA GLY A 81 7.83 2.31 -6.20
C GLY A 81 8.55 3.40 -5.39
N PHE A 82 8.38 3.42 -4.05
CA PHE A 82 9.09 4.37 -3.18
C PHE A 82 10.62 4.20 -3.24
N VAL A 83 11.12 2.96 -3.25
CA VAL A 83 12.55 2.68 -3.38
C VAL A 83 13.08 3.19 -4.73
N GLY A 84 12.31 2.99 -5.80
CA GLY A 84 12.61 3.52 -7.13
C GLY A 84 12.70 5.04 -7.14
N MET A 85 11.76 5.73 -6.48
CA MET A 85 11.77 7.19 -6.37
C MET A 85 13.02 7.71 -5.63
N ILE A 86 13.37 7.09 -4.49
CA ILE A 86 14.60 7.43 -3.75
C ILE A 86 15.82 7.24 -4.66
N SER A 87 15.90 6.10 -5.33
CA SER A 87 17.01 5.78 -6.24
C SER A 87 17.13 6.80 -7.36
N THR A 88 16.00 7.18 -7.98
CA THR A 88 15.96 8.19 -9.04
C THR A 88 16.40 9.57 -8.54
N MET A 89 16.02 10.00 -7.33
CA MET A 89 16.47 11.28 -6.78
C MET A 89 17.99 11.33 -6.55
N PHE A 90 18.62 10.22 -6.17
CA PHE A 90 20.07 10.22 -5.94
C PHE A 90 20.88 9.98 -7.20
N LEU A 91 20.41 9.14 -8.12
CA LEU A 91 21.15 8.72 -9.31
C LEU A 91 20.85 9.58 -10.55
N ASN A 92 19.63 10.07 -10.67
CA ASN A 92 19.07 10.65 -11.90
C ASN A 92 18.42 12.03 -11.70
N SER A 93 18.85 12.78 -10.69
CA SER A 93 18.42 14.16 -10.44
C SER A 93 19.61 15.06 -10.13
N ASP A 94 19.56 16.29 -10.65
CA ASP A 94 20.50 17.36 -10.37
C ASP A 94 19.96 18.35 -9.31
N ALA A 95 18.88 17.98 -8.61
CA ALA A 95 18.32 18.80 -7.54
C ALA A 95 19.30 18.99 -6.37
N THR A 96 19.07 20.04 -5.58
CA THR A 96 19.85 20.28 -4.37
C THR A 96 19.71 19.12 -3.38
N ILE A 97 20.75 18.88 -2.57
CA ILE A 97 20.74 17.80 -1.58
C ILE A 97 19.55 17.89 -0.61
N LEU A 98 19.12 19.12 -0.28
CA LEU A 98 17.98 19.36 0.59
C LEU A 98 16.67 18.86 -0.03
N VAL A 99 16.46 19.07 -1.33
CA VAL A 99 15.30 18.52 -2.06
C VAL A 99 15.37 17.00 -2.12
N LYS A 100 16.54 16.43 -2.44
CA LYS A 100 16.74 14.98 -2.47
C LYS A 100 16.40 14.33 -1.13
N LEU A 101 16.89 14.89 -0.03
CA LEU A 101 16.62 14.41 1.33
C LEU A 101 15.15 14.55 1.71
N PHE A 102 14.51 15.68 1.38
CA PHE A 102 13.09 15.89 1.65
C PHE A 102 12.22 14.85 0.93
N VAL A 103 12.40 14.69 -0.38
CA VAL A 103 11.63 13.72 -1.19
C VAL A 103 11.87 12.29 -0.68
N SER A 104 13.12 11.98 -0.34
CA SER A 104 13.47 10.65 0.19
C SER A 104 12.86 10.40 1.56
N ALA A 105 12.73 11.43 2.41
CA ALA A 105 12.05 11.32 3.69
C ALA A 105 10.55 11.04 3.51
N VAL A 106 9.88 11.70 2.54
CA VAL A 106 8.48 11.43 2.22
C VAL A 106 8.30 10.01 1.66
N ALA A 107 9.19 9.57 0.77
CA ALA A 107 9.16 8.20 0.25
C ALA A 107 9.42 7.15 1.35
N ALA A 108 10.39 7.40 2.24
CA ALA A 108 10.69 6.54 3.38
C ALA A 108 9.49 6.47 4.36
N PHE A 109 8.81 7.58 4.59
CA PHE A 109 7.55 7.59 5.35
C PHE A 109 6.50 6.68 4.71
N GLY A 110 6.34 6.72 3.39
CA GLY A 110 5.48 5.79 2.65
C GLY A 110 5.85 4.31 2.86
N ILE A 111 7.14 3.98 2.88
CA ILE A 111 7.61 2.63 3.20
C ILE A 111 7.22 2.23 4.63
N VAL A 112 7.40 3.13 5.61
CA VAL A 112 7.02 2.88 7.01
C VAL A 112 5.51 2.65 7.13
N VAL A 113 4.69 3.44 6.45
CA VAL A 113 3.23 3.25 6.36
C VAL A 113 2.89 1.85 5.84
N ASN A 114 3.59 1.41 4.78
CA ASN A 114 3.36 0.09 4.19
C ASN A 114 3.78 -1.05 5.12
N VAL A 115 4.93 -0.94 5.78
CA VAL A 115 5.39 -1.90 6.79
C VAL A 115 4.40 -1.98 7.95
N TYR A 116 3.92 -0.84 8.43
CA TYR A 116 2.91 -0.80 9.47
C TYR A 116 1.60 -1.48 9.04
N TRP A 117 1.18 -1.27 7.79
CA TRP A 117 0.05 -1.98 7.20
C TRP A 117 0.25 -3.50 7.21
N TYR A 118 1.44 -3.99 6.84
CA TYR A 118 1.75 -5.42 6.89
C TYR A 118 1.59 -5.99 8.30
N ILE A 119 2.07 -5.30 9.33
CA ILE A 119 1.92 -5.72 10.72
C ILE A 119 0.43 -5.87 11.09
N LEU A 120 -0.41 -4.92 10.67
CA LEU A 120 -1.86 -5.00 10.88
C LEU A 120 -2.49 -6.18 10.11
N ALA A 121 -2.09 -6.38 8.86
CA ALA A 121 -2.60 -7.48 8.04
C ALA A 121 -2.24 -8.86 8.64
N PHE A 122 -1.02 -9.01 9.18
CA PHE A 122 -0.62 -10.23 9.89
C PHE A 122 -1.45 -10.47 11.16
N ARG A 123 -1.70 -9.43 11.96
CA ARG A 123 -2.58 -9.52 13.13
C ARG A 123 -4.00 -9.93 12.74
N LEU A 124 -4.56 -9.30 11.71
CA LEU A 124 -5.89 -9.61 11.21
C LEU A 124 -5.99 -11.07 10.73
N ARG A 125 -4.96 -11.57 10.03
CA ARG A 125 -4.91 -12.97 9.58
C ARG A 125 -4.94 -13.94 10.76
N ALA A 126 -4.20 -13.67 11.83
CA ALA A 126 -4.20 -14.51 13.03
C ALA A 126 -5.60 -14.58 13.67
N VAL A 127 -6.30 -13.45 13.73
CA VAL A 127 -7.68 -13.36 14.26
C VAL A 127 -8.68 -14.11 13.36
N LEU A 128 -8.57 -13.96 12.04
CA LEU A 128 -9.46 -14.66 11.08
C LEU A 128 -9.23 -16.18 11.07
N GLN A 129 -7.98 -16.63 11.27
CA GLN A 129 -7.67 -18.06 11.39
C GLN A 129 -8.29 -18.68 12.66
N HIS A 130 -8.24 -17.97 13.79
CA HIS A 130 -8.86 -18.40 15.04
C HIS A 130 -10.39 -18.57 14.90
N ASP A 131 -11.06 -17.59 14.30
CA ASP A 131 -12.51 -17.67 14.05
C ASP A 131 -12.89 -18.87 13.17
N THR A 132 -12.09 -19.13 12.13
CA THR A 132 -12.35 -20.24 11.19
C THR A 132 -12.17 -21.59 11.88
N PHE A 133 -11.17 -21.71 12.75
CA PHE A 133 -10.92 -22.92 13.53
C PHE A 133 -12.03 -23.18 14.56
N GLN A 134 -12.45 -22.16 15.29
CA GLN A 134 -13.56 -22.25 16.25
C GLN A 134 -14.88 -22.64 15.57
N ARG A 135 -15.17 -22.09 14.39
CA ARG A 135 -16.35 -22.51 13.61
C ARG A 135 -16.32 -23.98 13.20
N ARG A 136 -15.14 -24.52 12.84
CA ARG A 136 -15.01 -25.96 12.53
C ARG A 136 -15.23 -26.83 13.76
N ILE A 137 -14.67 -26.44 14.92
CA ILE A 137 -14.85 -27.14 16.19
C ILE A 137 -16.33 -27.14 16.61
N ASN A 138 -17.00 -25.99 16.58
CA ASN A 138 -18.43 -25.91 16.92
C ASN A 138 -19.31 -26.71 15.95
N LYS A 139 -18.99 -26.73 14.66
CA LYS A 139 -19.72 -27.54 13.67
C LYS A 139 -19.53 -29.05 13.94
N GLN A 140 -18.34 -29.49 14.35
CA GLN A 140 -18.08 -30.88 14.75
C GLN A 140 -18.76 -31.25 16.08
N LYS A 141 -18.82 -30.33 17.06
CA LYS A 141 -19.53 -30.57 18.32
C LYS A 141 -21.06 -30.59 18.14
N GLY A 142 -21.60 -29.79 17.24
CA GLY A 142 -23.04 -29.77 16.92
C GLY A 142 -23.54 -30.99 16.13
N LEU A 143 -22.65 -31.66 15.38
CA LEU A 143 -22.96 -32.92 14.68
C LEU A 143 -22.84 -34.18 15.56
N ARG A 144 -22.35 -34.04 16.80
CA ARG A 144 -22.20 -35.12 17.79
C ARG A 144 -23.33 -35.17 18.83
N ARG A 145 -24.38 -34.35 18.66
CA ARG A 145 -25.66 -34.46 19.38
C ARG A 145 -26.71 -34.94 18.39
#